data_AF-A0A9Q3YVL7-F1
#
_entry.id   AF-A0A9Q3YVL7-F1
#
_cell.length_a   1.000
_cell.length_b   1.000
_cell.length_c   1.000
_cell.angle_alpha   90.00
_cell.angle_beta   90.00
_cell.angle_gamma   90.00
#
_symmetry.space_group_name_H-M   'P 1'
#
loop_
_entity.id
_entity.type
_entity.pdbx_description
1 polymer ?
#
loop_
_entity_poly.entity_id
_entity_poly.type
_entity_poly.pdbx_seq_one_letter_code
_entity_poly.pdbx_strand_id
1 'polypeptide(L)'
;MAQLDYIKEIAKYGLENDQERLLYVLNELIEHSKQTKKLNFAIQLQSILKDSLRFQKTNGLTKVGSETHLNRIEDRELSDLILEKITSDYSLDNIIANTKIHNELQFFIEEHQKIEILQQFDLPVSNKLLLYGPSGCGKTLASYVIAGELDKMMVVIDLGAIVSSKLGETSKNLSKIFKKAATEDCIIFLDEFDSLGKIRDYSQDHGEMKRVVNTILQLFDYLPQSSIVIAATNQKDMLDDALLRRFDNIIGFELPNEGDIKKLIDLVLQNGNFKFDNKSAANRIIKNALGLSYYSIQKTLITAIKRTLFAFTEPKKILSAQINTSIWKDLIETEKKSLNV
;
A
#
# COMPACT_ATOMS: atom_id res chain seq x y z
N MET A 1 23.75 -22.84 4.18
CA MET A 1 23.05 -23.45 5.34
C MET A 1 21.57 -23.60 4.98
N ALA A 2 20.88 -24.62 5.51
CA ALA A 2 19.44 -24.72 5.27
C ALA A 2 18.71 -23.65 6.12
N GLN A 3 17.57 -23.12 5.66
CA GLN A 3 16.79 -22.12 6.40
C GLN A 3 16.45 -22.56 7.85
N LEU A 4 16.35 -23.86 8.08
CA LEU A 4 16.13 -24.47 9.39
C LEU A 4 17.32 -24.33 10.36
N ASP A 5 18.54 -24.20 9.85
CA ASP A 5 19.74 -24.08 10.69
C ASP A 5 19.84 -22.68 11.29
N TYR A 6 19.54 -21.62 10.52
CA TYR A 6 19.44 -20.26 11.03
C TYR A 6 18.41 -20.14 12.16
N ILE A 7 17.25 -20.80 12.03
CA ILE A 7 16.20 -20.78 13.08
C ILE A 7 16.72 -21.43 14.37
N LYS A 8 17.46 -22.54 14.28
CA LYS A 8 18.05 -23.21 15.45
C LYS A 8 19.09 -22.32 16.12
N GLU A 9 19.95 -21.66 15.34
CA GLU A 9 20.98 -20.77 15.87
C GLU A 9 20.38 -19.52 16.52
N ILE A 10 19.36 -18.91 15.91
CA ILE A 10 18.60 -17.80 16.49
C ILE A 10 17.96 -18.20 17.82
N ALA A 11 17.32 -19.37 17.87
CA ALA A 11 16.71 -19.87 19.11
C ALA A 11 17.76 -20.14 20.19
N LYS A 12 18.91 -20.71 19.82
CA LYS A 12 20.02 -20.98 20.73
C LYS A 12 20.60 -19.69 21.31
N TYR A 13 21.03 -18.76 20.46
CA TYR A 13 21.66 -17.51 20.92
C TYR A 13 20.67 -16.58 21.63
N GLY A 14 19.39 -16.62 21.25
CA GLY A 14 18.32 -15.93 21.98
C GLY A 14 18.15 -16.45 23.41
N LEU A 15 18.23 -17.76 23.63
CA LEU A 15 18.16 -18.36 24.97
C LEU A 15 19.44 -18.18 25.78
N GLU A 16 20.61 -18.15 25.12
CA GLU A 16 21.91 -17.87 25.74
C GLU A 16 22.09 -16.38 26.08
N ASN A 17 21.16 -15.51 25.63
CA ASN A 17 21.21 -14.06 25.77
C ASN A 17 22.48 -13.42 25.14
N ASP A 18 23.04 -14.09 24.13
CA ASP A 18 24.22 -13.64 23.38
C ASP A 18 23.77 -12.75 22.21
N GLN A 19 23.65 -11.44 22.47
CA GLN A 19 23.13 -10.49 21.50
C GLN A 19 24.05 -10.29 20.28
N GLU A 20 25.38 -10.37 20.46
CA GLU A 20 26.31 -10.17 19.35
C GLU A 20 26.19 -11.30 18.33
N ARG A 21 26.18 -12.56 18.78
CA ARG A 21 26.00 -13.71 17.90
C ARG A 21 24.60 -13.77 17.32
N LEU A 22 23.57 -13.44 18.10
CA LEU A 22 22.21 -13.35 17.61
C LEU A 22 22.09 -12.35 16.44
N LEU A 23 22.69 -11.16 16.59
CA LEU A 23 22.72 -10.15 15.53
C LEU A 23 23.51 -10.61 14.30
N TYR A 24 24.63 -11.29 14.50
CA TYR A 24 25.41 -11.86 13.40
C TYR A 24 24.57 -12.84 12.57
N VAL A 25 23.94 -13.81 13.22
CA VAL A 25 23.10 -14.83 12.56
C VAL A 25 21.89 -14.21 11.87
N LEU A 26 21.26 -13.20 12.48
CA LEU A 26 20.12 -12.50 11.87
C LEU A 26 20.54 -11.72 10.61
N ASN A 27 21.73 -11.10 10.60
CA ASN A 27 22.27 -10.44 9.41
C ASN A 27 22.65 -11.46 8.31
N GLU A 28 23.23 -12.61 8.67
CA GLU A 28 23.47 -13.69 7.70
C GLU A 28 22.16 -14.22 7.10
N LEU A 29 21.10 -14.36 7.91
CA LEU A 29 19.79 -14.78 7.43
C LEU A 29 19.20 -13.75 6.45
N ILE A 30 19.40 -12.46 6.68
CA ILE A 30 18.99 -11.39 5.74
C ILE A 30 19.74 -11.54 4.42
N GLU A 31 21.07 -11.66 4.45
CA GLU A 31 21.88 -11.83 3.23
C GLU A 31 21.52 -13.11 2.47
N HIS A 32 21.35 -14.22 3.17
CA HIS A 32 20.87 -15.46 2.58
C HIS A 32 19.47 -15.32 1.97
N SER A 33 18.58 -14.56 2.61
CA SER A 33 17.22 -14.33 2.11
C SER A 33 17.21 -13.46 0.84
N LYS A 34 18.11 -12.46 0.75
CA LYS A 34 18.34 -11.69 -0.48
C LYS A 34 18.81 -12.59 -1.62
N GLN A 35 19.76 -13.51 -1.35
CA GLN A 35 20.28 -14.44 -2.35
C GLN A 35 19.26 -15.50 -2.80
N THR A 36 18.37 -15.93 -1.90
CA THR A 36 17.35 -16.96 -2.19
C THR A 36 16.05 -16.41 -2.78
N LYS A 37 16.08 -15.19 -3.35
CA LYS A 37 14.93 -14.49 -3.96
C LYS A 37 13.74 -14.27 -3.01
N LYS A 38 13.99 -14.23 -1.69
CA LYS A 38 12.99 -13.83 -0.68
C LYS A 38 13.28 -12.41 -0.21
N LEU A 39 13.28 -11.48 -1.16
CA LEU A 39 13.75 -10.11 -0.94
C LEU A 39 12.83 -9.35 0.04
N ASN A 40 11.52 -9.46 -0.12
CA ASN A 40 10.53 -8.88 0.79
C ASN A 40 10.72 -9.30 2.24
N PHE A 41 10.94 -10.60 2.49
CA PHE A 41 11.24 -11.11 3.82
C PHE A 41 12.55 -10.51 4.38
N ALA A 42 13.59 -10.40 3.55
CA ALA A 42 14.86 -9.82 3.95
C ALA A 42 14.73 -8.34 4.36
N ILE A 43 13.97 -7.56 3.58
CA ILE A 43 13.72 -6.14 3.84
C ILE A 43 12.92 -5.95 5.13
N GLN A 44 11.84 -6.73 5.32
CA GLN A 44 11.04 -6.70 6.54
C GLN A 44 11.90 -7.02 7.77
N LEU A 45 12.69 -8.11 7.71
CA LEU A 45 13.55 -8.53 8.81
C LEU A 45 14.62 -7.47 9.12
N GLN A 46 15.21 -6.85 8.09
CA GLN A 46 16.16 -5.76 8.26
C GLN A 46 15.54 -4.52 8.92
N SER A 47 14.31 -4.18 8.55
CA SER A 47 13.56 -3.06 9.15
C SER A 47 13.30 -3.33 10.64
N ILE A 48 12.81 -4.52 10.97
CA ILE A 48 12.55 -4.95 12.36
C ILE A 48 13.82 -4.90 13.21
N LEU A 49 14.95 -5.38 12.69
CA LEU A 49 16.24 -5.33 13.38
C LEU A 49 16.69 -3.90 13.65
N LYS A 50 16.64 -3.02 12.64
CA LYS A 50 17.01 -1.61 12.79
C LYS A 50 16.16 -0.89 13.83
N ASP A 51 14.83 -1.07 13.77
CA ASP A 51 13.92 -0.48 14.74
C ASP A 51 14.17 -1.04 16.16
N SER A 52 14.40 -2.36 16.30
CA SER A 52 14.69 -2.99 17.60
C SER A 52 15.99 -2.50 18.25
N LEU A 53 17.06 -2.35 17.47
CA LEU A 53 18.33 -1.79 17.94
C LEU A 53 18.20 -0.33 18.40
N ARG A 54 17.36 0.44 17.71
CA ARG A 54 17.02 1.81 18.11
C ARG A 54 16.27 1.83 19.45
N PHE A 55 15.28 0.95 19.62
CA PHE A 55 14.53 0.83 20.89
C PHE A 55 15.40 0.35 22.05
N GLN A 56 16.37 -0.54 21.84
CA GLN A 56 17.29 -0.96 22.90
C GLN A 56 18.14 0.20 23.44
N LYS A 57 18.61 1.10 22.56
CA LYS A 57 19.33 2.32 22.99
C LYS A 57 18.47 3.27 23.83
N THR A 58 17.15 3.21 23.71
CA THR A 58 16.20 4.11 24.40
C THR A 58 15.49 3.47 25.61
N ASN A 59 15.59 2.15 25.80
CA ASN A 59 14.87 1.41 26.85
C ASN A 59 15.52 1.40 28.25
N GLY A 60 16.65 2.08 28.44
CA GLY A 60 17.22 2.31 29.77
C GLY A 60 16.40 3.30 30.62
N LEU A 61 16.67 3.36 31.93
CA LEU A 61 16.19 4.45 32.79
C LEU A 61 16.80 5.77 32.28
N THR A 62 16.02 6.54 31.53
CA THR A 62 16.41 7.87 31.06
C THR A 62 15.99 8.91 32.09
N LYS A 63 16.88 9.85 32.43
CA LYS A 63 16.55 11.00 33.28
C LYS A 63 15.41 11.80 32.62
N VAL A 64 14.34 12.09 33.35
CA VAL A 64 13.24 12.93 32.85
C VAL A 64 13.82 14.28 32.39
N GLY A 65 13.47 14.71 31.17
CA GLY A 65 13.99 15.90 30.52
C GLY A 65 15.36 15.76 29.84
N SER A 66 15.97 14.57 29.83
CA SER A 66 17.14 14.29 28.98
C SER A 66 16.77 14.16 27.50
N GLU A 67 17.75 14.37 26.62
CA GLU A 67 17.57 14.21 25.17
C GLU A 67 17.08 12.80 24.80
N THR A 68 17.59 11.76 25.46
CA THR A 68 17.13 10.37 25.28
C THR A 68 15.70 10.14 25.77
N HIS A 69 15.26 10.82 26.84
CA HIS A 69 13.86 10.78 27.29
C HIS A 69 12.92 11.46 26.29
N LEU A 70 13.31 12.62 25.76
CA LEU A 70 12.54 13.35 24.75
C LEU A 70 12.44 12.55 23.45
N ASN A 71 13.54 12.00 22.96
CA ASN A 71 13.55 11.14 21.77
C ASN A 71 12.64 9.91 21.93
N ARG A 72 12.50 9.36 23.15
CA ARG A 72 11.61 8.22 23.41
C ARG A 72 10.13 8.60 23.34
N ILE A 73 9.75 9.76 23.87
CA ILE A 73 8.38 10.28 23.76
C ILE A 73 8.06 10.54 22.28
N GLU A 74 8.99 11.17 21.57
CA GLU A 74 8.84 11.48 20.16
C GLU A 74 8.73 10.23 19.27
N ASP A 75 9.54 9.19 19.52
CA ASP A 75 9.46 7.93 18.77
C ASP A 75 8.11 7.21 18.97
N ARG A 76 7.50 7.37 20.15
CA ARG A 76 6.17 6.83 20.44
C ARG A 76 5.10 7.58 19.64
N GLU A 77 5.12 8.90 19.67
CA GLU A 77 4.19 9.75 18.89
C GLU A 77 4.30 9.49 17.38
N LEU A 78 5.50 9.21 16.87
CA LEU A 78 5.71 8.83 15.47
C LEU A 78 5.10 7.47 15.13
N SER A 79 5.16 6.52 16.05
CA SER A 79 4.59 5.19 15.86
C SER A 79 3.06 5.25 15.77
N ASP A 80 2.45 6.21 16.47
CA ASP A 80 0.99 6.40 16.44
C ASP A 80 0.49 6.95 15.09
N LEU A 81 1.35 7.58 14.28
CA LEU A 81 1.00 8.12 12.95
C LEU A 81 1.24 7.13 11.79
N ILE A 82 2.05 6.09 12.03
CA ILE A 82 2.35 5.06 11.04
C ILE A 82 1.35 3.92 11.26
N LEU A 83 0.45 3.72 10.30
CA LEU A 83 -0.51 2.61 10.35
C LEU A 83 0.20 1.27 10.19
N GLU A 84 1.07 1.20 9.19
CA GLU A 84 1.74 -0.04 8.86
C GLU A 84 3.07 0.22 8.14
N LYS A 85 3.98 -0.71 8.34
CA LYS A 85 5.26 -0.81 7.67
C LYS A 85 5.29 -2.18 6.99
N ILE A 86 5.18 -2.20 5.67
CA ILE A 86 5.05 -3.46 4.92
C ILE A 86 5.93 -3.50 3.69
N THR A 87 6.12 -4.71 3.18
CA THR A 87 6.52 -4.95 1.79
C THR A 87 5.35 -5.63 1.09
N SER A 88 5.33 -5.60 -0.24
CA SER A 88 4.25 -6.16 -1.04
C SER A 88 4.77 -7.25 -1.96
N ASP A 89 4.05 -8.36 -2.03
CA ASP A 89 4.31 -9.42 -3.02
C ASP A 89 3.45 -9.24 -4.29
N TYR A 90 2.70 -8.14 -4.41
CA TYR A 90 1.88 -7.86 -5.58
C TYR A 90 2.74 -7.37 -6.75
N SER A 91 2.36 -7.81 -7.95
CA SER A 91 2.97 -7.48 -9.23
C SER A 91 1.98 -6.78 -10.15
N LEU A 92 2.47 -6.24 -11.27
CA LEU A 92 1.65 -5.61 -12.31
C LEU A 92 0.56 -6.56 -12.86
N ASP A 93 0.79 -7.87 -12.83
CA ASP A 93 -0.21 -8.86 -13.27
C ASP A 93 -1.42 -8.96 -12.34
N ASN A 94 -1.28 -8.49 -11.09
CA ASN A 94 -2.37 -8.52 -10.11
C ASN A 94 -3.33 -7.33 -10.25
N ILE A 95 -2.93 -6.28 -10.97
CA ILE A 95 -3.78 -5.11 -11.19
C ILE A 95 -4.41 -5.15 -12.58
N ILE A 96 -5.73 -4.98 -12.61
CA ILE A 96 -6.47 -4.87 -13.87
C ILE A 96 -6.88 -3.42 -14.02
N ALA A 97 -6.37 -2.79 -15.06
CA ALA A 97 -6.67 -1.42 -15.40
C ALA A 97 -6.70 -1.23 -16.92
N ASN A 98 -7.18 -0.08 -17.34
CA ASN A 98 -7.10 0.36 -18.73
C ASN A 98 -5.62 0.38 -19.18
N THR A 99 -5.36 0.05 -20.45
CA THR A 99 -4.03 0.07 -21.08
C THR A 99 -3.27 1.37 -20.79
N LYS A 100 -3.96 2.51 -20.77
CA LYS A 100 -3.33 3.80 -20.44
C LYS A 100 -2.73 3.81 -19.02
N ILE A 101 -3.53 3.44 -18.02
CA ILE A 101 -3.10 3.39 -16.61
C ILE A 101 -1.99 2.36 -16.44
N HIS A 102 -2.13 1.20 -17.09
CA HIS A 102 -1.12 0.15 -17.03
C HIS A 102 0.23 0.62 -17.58
N ASN A 103 0.24 1.30 -18.72
CA ASN A 103 1.45 1.87 -19.32
C ASN A 103 2.07 2.97 -18.44
N GLU A 104 1.25 3.84 -17.83
CA GLU A 104 1.74 4.89 -16.91
C GLU A 104 2.40 4.28 -15.66
N LEU A 105 1.77 3.26 -15.06
CA LEU A 105 2.36 2.54 -13.92
C LEU A 105 3.64 1.79 -14.30
N GLN A 106 3.62 1.09 -15.44
CA GLN A 106 4.79 0.37 -15.93
C GLN A 106 5.96 1.34 -16.21
N PHE A 107 5.69 2.46 -16.86
CA PHE A 107 6.72 3.47 -17.14
C PHE A 107 7.33 4.02 -15.84
N PHE A 108 6.49 4.33 -14.84
CA PHE A 108 6.95 4.79 -13.53
C PHE A 108 7.84 3.76 -12.82
N ILE A 109 7.47 2.48 -12.88
CA ILE A 109 8.27 1.38 -12.32
C ILE A 109 9.61 1.26 -13.06
N GLU A 110 9.59 1.28 -14.40
CA GLU A 110 10.81 1.18 -15.21
C GLU A 110 11.76 2.36 -14.98
N GLU A 111 11.23 3.57 -14.79
CA GLU A 111 11.99 4.78 -14.47
C GLU A 111 12.81 4.58 -13.19
N HIS A 112 12.20 4.01 -12.15
CA HIS A 112 12.87 3.74 -10.88
C HIS A 112 13.82 2.54 -10.94
N GLN A 113 13.50 1.48 -11.69
CA GLN A 113 14.40 0.34 -11.87
C GLN A 113 15.68 0.73 -12.62
N LYS A 114 15.62 1.73 -13.50
CA LYS A 114 16.74 2.21 -14.32
C LYS A 114 17.31 3.55 -13.84
N ILE A 115 17.13 3.89 -12.56
CA ILE A 115 17.56 5.17 -11.98
C ILE A 115 19.05 5.48 -12.22
N GLU A 116 19.92 4.46 -12.18
CA GLU A 116 21.35 4.62 -12.43
C GLU A 116 21.67 5.15 -13.84
N ILE A 117 20.90 4.72 -14.84
CA ILE A 117 21.05 5.18 -16.22
C ILE A 117 20.61 6.63 -16.32
N LEU A 118 19.49 7.00 -15.70
CA LEU A 118 18.98 8.37 -15.72
C LEU A 118 19.95 9.34 -15.03
N GLN A 119 20.56 8.92 -13.92
CA GLN A 119 21.57 9.69 -13.20
C GLN A 119 22.84 9.93 -14.04
N GLN A 120 23.25 9.01 -14.91
CA GLN A 120 24.40 9.22 -15.81
C GLN A 120 24.18 10.35 -16.82
N PHE A 121 22.92 10.66 -17.13
CA PHE A 121 22.54 11.73 -18.06
C PHE A 121 21.98 12.97 -17.33
N ASP A 122 22.14 13.05 -16.00
CA ASP A 122 21.59 14.13 -15.16
C ASP A 122 20.06 14.34 -15.35
N LEU A 123 19.34 13.26 -15.67
CA LEU A 123 17.89 13.31 -15.86
C LEU A 123 17.17 13.17 -14.51
N PRO A 124 16.16 14.00 -14.22
CA PRO A 124 15.36 13.87 -13.01
C PRO A 124 14.51 12.60 -13.07
N VAL A 125 14.35 11.94 -11.92
CA VAL A 125 13.43 10.81 -11.76
C VAL A 125 12.17 11.28 -11.06
N SER A 126 11.03 10.96 -11.65
CA SER A 126 9.73 11.21 -11.03
C SER A 126 9.59 10.35 -9.77
N ASN A 127 9.28 10.95 -8.63
CA ASN A 127 9.17 10.22 -7.37
C ASN A 127 7.93 10.60 -6.53
N LYS A 128 7.05 11.44 -7.08
CA LYS A 128 5.81 11.87 -6.43
C LYS A 128 4.63 11.51 -7.33
N LEU A 129 3.82 10.56 -6.88
CA LEU A 129 2.71 10.00 -7.63
C LEU A 129 1.37 10.26 -6.91
N LEU A 130 0.40 10.83 -7.63
CA LEU A 130 -0.97 10.98 -7.15
C LEU A 130 -1.91 10.03 -7.90
N LEU A 131 -2.60 9.17 -7.15
CA LEU A 131 -3.63 8.26 -7.65
C LEU A 131 -5.00 8.81 -7.28
N TYR A 132 -5.85 9.08 -8.26
CA TYR A 132 -7.20 9.61 -8.00
C TYR A 132 -8.27 8.83 -8.75
N GLY A 133 -9.52 8.88 -8.28
CA GLY A 133 -10.64 8.23 -8.95
C GLY A 133 -11.67 7.68 -7.97
N PRO A 134 -12.75 7.03 -8.45
CA PRO A 134 -13.79 6.52 -7.59
C PRO A 134 -13.29 5.45 -6.61
N SER A 135 -13.99 5.28 -5.50
CA SER A 135 -13.66 4.25 -4.50
C SER A 135 -13.76 2.84 -5.10
N GLY A 136 -12.93 1.92 -4.60
CA GLY A 136 -12.93 0.53 -5.05
C GLY A 136 -12.38 0.29 -6.46
N CYS A 137 -11.64 1.24 -7.04
CA CYS A 137 -11.03 1.11 -8.37
C CYS A 137 -9.53 0.72 -8.36
N GLY A 138 -9.00 0.28 -7.22
CA GLY A 138 -7.64 -0.28 -7.16
C GLY A 138 -6.50 0.72 -6.90
N LYS A 139 -6.79 1.94 -6.44
CA LYS A 139 -5.75 2.94 -6.08
C LYS A 139 -4.76 2.41 -5.03
N THR A 140 -5.27 1.91 -3.91
CA THR A 140 -4.45 1.29 -2.85
C THR A 140 -3.76 0.01 -3.34
N LEU A 141 -4.40 -0.76 -4.24
CA LEU A 141 -3.75 -1.92 -4.84
C LEU A 141 -2.57 -1.51 -5.74
N ALA A 142 -2.70 -0.42 -6.49
CA ALA A 142 -1.63 0.09 -7.33
C ALA A 142 -0.40 0.53 -6.53
N SER A 143 -0.59 1.13 -5.34
CA SER A 143 0.55 1.46 -4.47
C SER A 143 1.24 0.19 -3.95
N TYR A 144 0.49 -0.84 -3.58
CA TYR A 144 1.07 -2.15 -3.24
C TYR A 144 1.81 -2.78 -4.42
N VAL A 145 1.28 -2.69 -5.64
CA VAL A 145 1.97 -3.20 -6.84
C VAL A 145 3.29 -2.47 -7.07
N ILE A 146 3.31 -1.14 -6.98
CA ILE A 146 4.56 -0.36 -7.12
C ILE A 146 5.56 -0.77 -6.03
N ALA A 147 5.11 -0.97 -4.79
CA ALA A 147 5.97 -1.41 -3.70
C ALA A 147 6.59 -2.80 -3.94
N GLY A 148 5.83 -3.72 -4.55
CA GLY A 148 6.32 -5.06 -4.87
C GLY A 148 7.26 -5.08 -6.08
N GLU A 149 6.91 -4.39 -7.16
CA GLU A 149 7.73 -4.31 -8.38
C GLU A 149 9.07 -3.57 -8.19
N LEU A 150 9.14 -2.70 -7.18
CA LEU A 150 10.36 -2.00 -6.80
C LEU A 150 11.09 -2.65 -5.62
N ASP A 151 10.53 -3.72 -5.03
CA ASP A 151 11.03 -4.35 -3.82
C ASP A 151 11.37 -3.32 -2.72
N LYS A 152 10.46 -2.36 -2.51
CA LYS A 152 10.65 -1.28 -1.52
C LYS A 152 9.73 -1.47 -0.33
N MET A 153 10.28 -1.15 0.83
CA MET A 153 9.49 -0.98 2.04
C MET A 153 8.48 0.15 1.82
N MET A 154 7.24 -0.04 2.27
CA MET A 154 6.19 0.97 2.23
C MET A 154 5.74 1.32 3.64
N VAL A 155 5.66 2.62 3.91
CA VAL A 155 5.17 3.21 5.16
C VAL A 155 3.82 3.85 4.87
N VAL A 156 2.76 3.29 5.47
CA VAL A 156 1.40 3.82 5.35
C VAL A 156 1.15 4.83 6.46
N ILE A 157 0.79 6.05 6.09
CA ILE A 157 0.54 7.14 7.04
C ILE A 157 -0.96 7.38 7.18
N ASP A 158 -1.45 7.48 8.42
CA ASP A 158 -2.82 7.94 8.71
C ASP A 158 -2.90 9.47 8.66
N LEU A 159 -3.47 10.01 7.58
CA LEU A 159 -3.71 11.45 7.49
C LEU A 159 -4.84 11.93 8.41
N GLY A 160 -5.78 11.06 8.79
CA GLY A 160 -6.84 11.38 9.73
C GLY A 160 -6.31 11.61 11.15
N ALA A 161 -5.35 10.78 11.58
CA ALA A 161 -4.66 10.95 12.86
C ALA A 161 -3.92 12.29 12.92
N ILE A 162 -3.20 12.64 11.85
CA ILE A 162 -2.48 13.91 11.67
C ILE A 162 -3.41 15.12 11.87
N VAL A 163 -4.61 15.09 11.30
CA VAL A 163 -5.58 16.18 11.41
C VAL A 163 -6.15 16.32 12.83
N SER A 164 -6.32 15.21 13.55
CA SER A 164 -6.95 15.20 14.88
C SER A 164 -6.02 15.59 16.03
N SER A 165 -4.69 15.46 15.85
CA SER A 165 -3.69 15.82 16.85
C SER A 165 -3.44 17.33 16.92
N LYS A 166 -2.80 17.80 18.00
CA LYS A 166 -2.38 19.21 18.12
C LYS A 166 -1.56 19.60 16.88
N LEU A 167 -2.09 20.49 16.06
CA LEU A 167 -1.60 20.78 14.70
C LEU A 167 -0.13 21.23 14.64
N GLY A 168 0.41 21.81 15.72
CA GLY A 168 1.84 22.15 15.84
C GLY A 168 2.78 20.95 16.02
N GLU A 169 2.37 19.94 16.79
CA GLU A 169 3.12 18.67 16.94
C GLU A 169 3.07 17.85 15.64
N THR A 170 1.96 18.00 14.91
CA THR A 170 1.66 17.30 13.66
C THR A 170 2.67 17.59 12.55
N SER A 171 2.96 18.88 12.24
CA SER A 171 3.97 19.24 11.23
C SER A 171 5.37 18.73 11.57
N LYS A 172 5.73 18.74 12.87
CA LYS A 172 7.02 18.23 13.35
C LYS A 172 7.12 16.73 13.14
N ASN A 173 6.06 15.99 13.47
CA ASN A 173 6.03 14.54 13.33
C ASN A 173 6.03 14.11 11.86
N LEU A 174 5.27 14.80 11.00
CA LEU A 174 5.30 14.55 9.56
C LEU A 174 6.69 14.77 8.96
N SER A 175 7.36 15.85 9.36
CA SER A 175 8.74 16.14 8.93
C SER A 175 9.72 15.03 9.32
N LYS A 176 9.55 14.42 10.50
CA LYS A 176 10.39 13.31 10.95
C LYS A 176 10.11 12.03 10.16
N ILE A 177 8.85 11.73 9.85
CA ILE A 177 8.50 10.56 9.04
C ILE A 177 9.14 10.68 7.66
N PHE A 178 9.00 11.84 7.00
CA PHE A 178 9.62 12.08 5.70
C PHE A 178 11.15 12.04 5.74
N LYS A 179 11.78 12.57 6.78
CA LYS A 179 13.24 12.45 6.96
C LYS A 179 13.68 10.99 7.17
N LYS A 180 12.92 10.20 7.94
CA LYS A 180 13.20 8.78 8.14
C LYS A 180 13.05 8.02 6.82
N ALA A 181 11.99 8.29 6.08
CA ALA A 181 11.75 7.71 4.77
C ALA A 181 12.87 8.05 3.77
N ALA A 182 13.30 9.31 3.74
CA ALA A 182 14.43 9.78 2.93
C ALA A 182 15.75 9.05 3.24
N THR A 183 15.96 8.60 4.49
CA THR A 183 17.14 7.80 4.86
C THR A 183 17.00 6.30 4.64
N GLU A 184 15.77 5.80 4.49
CA GLU A 184 15.45 4.36 4.37
C GLU A 184 15.12 3.93 2.93
N ASP A 185 15.15 4.86 1.95
CA ASP A 185 14.81 4.62 0.54
C ASP A 185 13.47 3.89 0.36
N CYS A 186 12.47 4.31 1.13
CA CYS A 186 11.16 3.67 1.18
C CYS A 186 10.08 4.44 0.41
N ILE A 187 8.91 3.80 0.27
CA ILE A 187 7.71 4.41 -0.28
C ILE A 187 6.87 4.95 0.88
N ILE A 188 6.48 6.21 0.81
CA ILE A 188 5.49 6.82 1.71
C ILE A 188 4.13 6.75 1.03
N PHE A 189 3.19 6.03 1.62
CA PHE A 189 1.82 5.95 1.12
C PHE A 189 0.89 6.82 1.98
N LEU A 190 0.27 7.80 1.34
CA LEU A 190 -0.68 8.75 1.92
C LEU A 190 -2.08 8.40 1.41
N ASP A 191 -2.83 7.58 2.15
CA ASP A 191 -4.23 7.26 1.79
C ASP A 191 -5.19 8.38 2.25
N GLU A 192 -6.35 8.47 1.61
CA GLU A 192 -7.36 9.51 1.88
C GLU A 192 -6.80 10.94 1.87
N PHE A 193 -5.95 11.24 0.88
CA PHE A 193 -5.27 12.53 0.75
C PHE A 193 -6.23 13.73 0.62
N ASP A 194 -7.49 13.51 0.23
CA ASP A 194 -8.55 14.53 0.25
C ASP A 194 -8.93 15.02 1.65
N SER A 195 -8.58 14.28 2.71
CA SER A 195 -8.75 14.72 4.10
C SER A 195 -8.08 16.08 4.33
N LEU A 196 -6.89 16.31 3.76
CA LEU A 196 -6.16 17.58 3.88
C LEU A 196 -6.85 18.75 3.17
N GLY A 197 -7.63 18.47 2.12
CA GLY A 197 -8.35 19.46 1.32
C GLY A 197 -9.66 19.93 1.95
N LYS A 198 -10.48 18.98 2.43
CA LYS A 198 -11.82 19.21 3.02
C LYS A 198 -11.83 20.19 4.21
N ILE A 199 -10.72 20.28 4.94
CA ILE A 199 -10.64 21.03 6.20
C ILE A 199 -10.38 22.51 5.95
N ARG A 200 -9.92 22.88 4.74
CA ARG A 200 -9.63 24.28 4.39
C ARG A 200 -10.89 25.15 4.28
N ASP A 201 -12.06 24.53 4.13
CA ASP A 201 -13.37 25.21 4.10
C ASP A 201 -13.95 25.48 5.50
N TYR A 202 -13.39 24.91 6.58
CA TYR A 202 -13.86 25.14 7.95
C TYR A 202 -13.24 26.40 8.56
N SER A 203 -14.09 27.40 8.82
CA SER A 203 -13.76 28.80 9.18
C SER A 203 -12.96 29.02 10.47
N GLN A 204 -12.74 28.01 11.33
CA GLN A 204 -12.06 28.20 12.62
C GLN A 204 -10.56 27.84 12.65
N ASP A 205 -10.03 26.97 11.78
CA ASP A 205 -8.64 26.44 11.87
C ASP A 205 -7.72 26.80 10.68
N HIS A 206 -8.06 27.85 9.92
CA HIS A 206 -7.42 28.21 8.65
C HIS A 206 -5.89 28.40 8.70
N GLY A 207 -5.32 28.80 9.84
CA GLY A 207 -3.90 29.10 9.96
C GLY A 207 -3.02 27.85 10.08
N GLU A 208 -3.42 26.91 10.93
CA GLU A 208 -2.62 25.73 11.25
C GLU A 208 -2.64 24.71 10.10
N MET A 209 -3.80 24.50 9.47
CA MET A 209 -3.88 23.61 8.31
C MET A 209 -3.06 24.12 7.12
N LYS A 210 -3.05 25.44 6.89
CA LYS A 210 -2.15 26.03 5.89
C LYS A 210 -0.69 25.77 6.21
N ARG A 211 -0.30 25.74 7.49
CA ARG A 211 1.06 25.36 7.89
C ARG A 211 1.35 23.90 7.59
N VAL A 212 0.44 22.98 7.89
CA VAL A 212 0.61 21.55 7.57
C VAL A 212 0.76 21.33 6.07
N VAL A 213 -0.09 21.94 5.25
CA VAL A 213 0.02 21.88 3.77
C VAL A 213 1.35 22.45 3.29
N ASN A 214 1.76 23.60 3.81
CA ASN A 214 3.07 24.19 3.48
C ASN A 214 4.24 23.30 3.92
N THR A 215 4.13 22.63 5.06
CA THR A 215 5.12 21.64 5.50
C THR A 215 5.19 20.48 4.51
N ILE A 216 4.06 19.92 4.06
CA ILE A 216 4.04 18.85 3.05
C ILE A 216 4.71 19.29 1.75
N LEU A 217 4.38 20.50 1.27
CA LEU A 217 5.00 21.07 0.06
C LEU A 217 6.53 21.15 0.20
N GLN A 218 7.02 21.62 1.35
CA GLN A 218 8.46 21.65 1.63
C GLN A 218 9.06 20.24 1.68
N LEU A 219 8.39 19.30 2.34
CA LEU A 219 8.88 17.92 2.45
C LEU A 219 8.95 17.21 1.10
N PHE A 220 8.02 17.50 0.19
CA PHE A 220 8.06 17.00 -1.19
C PHE A 220 9.27 17.55 -1.96
N ASP A 221 9.60 18.84 -1.77
CA ASP A 221 10.73 19.48 -2.42
C ASP A 221 12.09 18.94 -1.95
N TYR A 222 12.19 18.46 -0.70
CA TYR A 222 13.43 17.90 -0.12
C TYR A 222 13.52 16.37 -0.20
N LEU A 223 12.53 15.68 -0.77
CA LEU A 223 12.53 14.23 -0.85
C LEU A 223 13.57 13.73 -1.87
N PRO A 224 14.48 12.81 -1.50
CA PRO A 224 15.46 12.28 -2.43
C PRO A 224 14.78 11.47 -3.54
N GLN A 225 15.37 11.46 -4.73
CA GLN A 225 14.84 10.74 -5.91
C GLN A 225 14.69 9.22 -5.68
N SER A 226 15.45 8.65 -4.75
CA SER A 226 15.36 7.24 -4.35
C SER A 226 14.11 6.93 -3.53
N SER A 227 13.57 7.90 -2.79
CA SER A 227 12.34 7.73 -2.00
C SER A 227 11.13 8.16 -2.81
N ILE A 228 10.02 7.45 -2.64
CA ILE A 228 8.80 7.66 -3.43
C ILE A 228 7.67 8.09 -2.51
N VAL A 229 6.87 9.07 -2.93
CA VAL A 229 5.59 9.40 -2.29
C VAL A 229 4.47 8.98 -3.23
N ILE A 230 3.54 8.17 -2.72
CA ILE A 230 2.30 7.82 -3.39
C ILE A 230 1.15 8.35 -2.56
N ALA A 231 0.34 9.24 -3.11
CA ALA A 231 -0.89 9.72 -2.49
C ALA A 231 -2.11 9.16 -3.20
N ALA A 232 -3.11 8.69 -2.45
CA ALA A 232 -4.38 8.24 -3.00
C ALA A 232 -5.52 9.14 -2.55
N THR A 233 -6.41 9.52 -3.47
CA THR A 233 -7.58 10.34 -3.17
C THR A 233 -8.82 9.88 -3.93
N ASN A 234 -9.99 10.02 -3.32
CA ASN A 234 -11.26 9.83 -4.02
C ASN A 234 -11.77 11.12 -4.68
N GLN A 235 -11.29 12.28 -4.23
CA GLN A 235 -11.81 13.59 -4.62
C GLN A 235 -10.66 14.54 -4.97
N LYS A 236 -10.16 14.45 -6.20
CA LYS A 236 -9.08 15.31 -6.70
C LYS A 236 -9.42 16.80 -6.59
N ASP A 237 -10.68 17.16 -6.85
CA ASP A 237 -11.14 18.56 -6.87
C ASP A 237 -11.13 19.24 -5.49
N MET A 238 -11.03 18.47 -4.41
CA MET A 238 -10.91 18.99 -3.05
C MET A 238 -9.47 19.39 -2.70
N LEU A 239 -8.48 19.00 -3.52
CA LEU A 239 -7.07 19.26 -3.26
C LEU A 239 -6.66 20.67 -3.70
N ASP A 240 -5.73 21.26 -2.96
CA ASP A 240 -5.15 22.55 -3.33
C ASP A 240 -4.26 22.45 -4.58
N ASP A 241 -4.38 23.42 -5.48
CA ASP A 241 -3.60 23.49 -6.72
C ASP A 241 -2.08 23.47 -6.49
N ALA A 242 -1.58 24.04 -5.38
CA ALA A 242 -0.16 24.03 -5.07
C ALA A 242 0.33 22.62 -4.74
N LEU A 243 -0.48 21.79 -4.07
CA LEU A 243 -0.17 20.37 -3.85
C LEU A 243 -0.18 19.61 -5.17
N LEU A 244 -1.21 19.82 -6.01
CA LEU A 244 -1.31 19.15 -7.31
C LEU A 244 -0.08 19.39 -8.20
N ARG A 245 0.46 20.63 -8.20
CA ARG A 245 1.67 20.99 -8.97
C ARG A 245 2.96 20.34 -8.48
N ARG A 246 2.98 19.76 -7.28
CA ARG A 246 4.15 19.06 -6.72
C ARG A 246 4.17 17.58 -7.03
N PHE A 247 3.08 17.00 -7.52
CA PHE A 247 3.11 15.63 -8.01
C PHE A 247 3.67 15.61 -9.43
N ASP A 248 4.63 14.73 -9.68
CA ASP A 248 5.27 14.57 -10.98
C ASP A 248 4.31 13.81 -11.92
N ASN A 249 3.64 12.79 -11.38
CA ASN A 249 2.69 11.96 -12.10
C ASN A 249 1.32 11.98 -11.41
N ILE A 250 0.25 12.11 -12.20
CA ILE A 250 -1.13 12.12 -11.72
C ILE A 250 -1.93 11.11 -12.54
N ILE A 251 -2.24 9.96 -11.94
CA ILE A 251 -2.90 8.84 -12.60
C ILE A 251 -4.37 8.78 -12.18
N GLY A 252 -5.27 8.83 -13.16
CA GLY A 252 -6.71 8.75 -12.96
C GLY A 252 -7.24 7.34 -13.16
N PHE A 253 -7.84 6.79 -12.11
CA PHE A 253 -8.58 5.54 -12.12
C PHE A 253 -10.04 5.78 -12.49
N GLU A 254 -10.57 4.89 -13.30
CA GLU A 254 -11.95 4.92 -13.77
C GLU A 254 -12.66 3.61 -13.43
N LEU A 255 -13.99 3.60 -13.57
CA LEU A 255 -14.78 2.38 -13.44
C LEU A 255 -14.40 1.37 -14.56
N PRO A 256 -14.45 0.06 -14.26
CA PRO A 256 -14.07 -0.97 -15.22
C PRO A 256 -14.98 -0.98 -16.47
N ASN A 257 -14.37 -1.18 -17.64
CA ASN A 257 -15.12 -1.47 -18.87
C ASN A 257 -15.47 -2.97 -18.97
N GLU A 258 -16.27 -3.37 -19.97
CA GLU A 258 -16.68 -4.77 -20.16
C GLU A 258 -15.49 -5.74 -20.26
N GLY A 259 -14.41 -5.32 -20.92
CA GLY A 259 -13.17 -6.09 -21.06
C GLY A 259 -12.42 -6.25 -19.73
N ASP A 260 -12.34 -5.18 -18.94
CA ASP A 260 -11.70 -5.21 -17.62
C ASP A 260 -12.48 -6.10 -16.65
N ILE A 261 -13.82 -6.06 -16.68
CA ILE A 261 -14.66 -6.95 -15.87
C ILE A 261 -14.41 -8.41 -16.24
N LYS A 262 -14.28 -8.74 -17.53
CA LYS A 262 -13.95 -10.10 -17.99
C LYS A 262 -12.60 -10.56 -17.44
N LYS A 263 -11.57 -9.73 -17.57
CA LYS A 263 -10.24 -10.01 -17.01
C LYS A 263 -10.29 -10.21 -15.50
N LEU A 264 -11.07 -9.40 -14.78
CA LEU A 264 -11.21 -9.48 -13.33
C LEU A 264 -11.83 -10.82 -12.91
N ILE A 265 -12.86 -11.23 -13.61
CA ILE A 265 -13.49 -12.52 -13.38
C ILE A 265 -12.52 -13.65 -13.66
N ASP A 266 -11.83 -13.63 -14.80
CA ASP A 266 -10.87 -14.67 -15.18
C ASP A 266 -9.76 -14.80 -14.13
N LEU A 267 -9.21 -13.68 -13.64
CA LEU A 267 -8.20 -13.66 -12.57
C LEU A 267 -8.73 -14.33 -11.28
N VAL A 268 -9.95 -13.99 -10.85
CA VAL A 268 -10.57 -14.57 -9.64
C VAL A 268 -10.86 -16.06 -9.82
N LEU A 269 -11.28 -16.48 -11.00
CA LEU A 269 -11.60 -17.89 -11.29
C LEU A 269 -10.35 -18.76 -11.40
N GLN A 270 -9.26 -18.24 -11.97
CA GLN A 270 -7.98 -18.95 -12.11
C GLN A 270 -7.40 -19.32 -10.75
N ASN A 271 -7.48 -18.42 -9.77
CA ASN A 271 -6.99 -18.69 -8.41
C ASN A 271 -7.73 -19.83 -7.70
N GLY A 272 -8.92 -20.22 -8.16
CA GLY A 272 -9.76 -21.21 -7.48
C GLY A 272 -10.27 -22.38 -8.34
N ASN A 273 -9.79 -22.51 -9.58
CA ASN A 273 -10.27 -23.53 -10.54
C ASN A 273 -11.80 -23.56 -10.69
N PHE A 274 -12.45 -22.41 -10.59
CA PHE A 274 -13.90 -22.29 -10.69
C PHE A 274 -14.35 -22.11 -12.14
N LYS A 275 -15.54 -22.61 -12.47
CA LYS A 275 -16.17 -22.38 -13.78
C LYS A 275 -17.62 -21.94 -13.58
N PHE A 276 -18.14 -21.07 -14.45
CA PHE A 276 -19.57 -20.79 -14.44
C PHE A 276 -20.37 -21.99 -14.95
N ASP A 277 -21.55 -22.20 -14.38
CA ASP A 277 -22.57 -23.13 -14.87
C ASP A 277 -23.02 -22.77 -16.30
N ASN A 278 -23.15 -21.47 -16.60
CA ASN A 278 -23.60 -20.96 -17.90
C ASN A 278 -22.82 -19.72 -18.34
N LYS A 279 -21.92 -19.91 -19.33
CA LYS A 279 -21.10 -18.82 -19.90
C LYS A 279 -21.92 -17.69 -20.54
N SER A 280 -23.04 -18.03 -21.19
CA SER A 280 -23.89 -17.01 -21.83
C SER A 280 -24.63 -16.16 -20.81
N ALA A 281 -25.05 -16.75 -19.69
CA ALA A 281 -25.64 -16.01 -18.57
C ALA A 281 -24.59 -15.10 -17.91
N ALA A 282 -23.37 -15.60 -17.68
CA ALA A 282 -22.27 -14.81 -17.15
C ALA A 282 -21.98 -13.57 -18.02
N ASN A 283 -21.94 -13.71 -19.35
CA ASN A 283 -21.76 -12.57 -20.26
C ASN A 283 -22.87 -11.51 -20.15
N ARG A 284 -24.11 -11.90 -19.86
CA ARG A 284 -25.21 -10.94 -19.60
C ARG A 284 -25.03 -10.22 -18.27
N ILE A 285 -24.58 -10.92 -17.24
CA ILE A 285 -24.29 -10.34 -15.92
C ILE A 285 -23.13 -9.34 -16.02
N ILE A 286 -22.09 -9.64 -16.79
CA ILE A 286 -20.96 -8.73 -17.05
C ILE A 286 -21.46 -7.41 -17.64
N LYS A 287 -22.36 -7.46 -18.64
CA LYS A 287 -22.97 -6.24 -19.19
C LYS A 287 -23.82 -5.50 -18.16
N ASN A 288 -24.52 -6.23 -17.30
CA ASN A 288 -25.27 -5.63 -16.20
C ASN A 288 -24.38 -5.09 -15.07
N ALA A 289 -23.13 -5.53 -14.96
CA ALA A 289 -22.20 -5.07 -13.93
C ALA A 289 -21.53 -3.72 -14.27
N LEU A 290 -21.70 -3.22 -15.50
CA LEU A 290 -21.22 -1.89 -15.90
C LEU A 290 -21.77 -0.81 -14.96
N GLY A 291 -20.87 0.09 -14.53
CA GLY A 291 -21.15 1.14 -13.54
C GLY A 291 -20.75 0.78 -12.10
N LEU A 292 -20.42 -0.48 -11.82
CA LEU A 292 -19.89 -0.90 -10.52
C LEU A 292 -18.35 -0.81 -10.49
N SER A 293 -17.79 -0.62 -9.30
CA SER A 293 -16.33 -0.64 -9.09
C SER A 293 -15.76 -2.07 -9.14
N TYR A 294 -14.45 -2.19 -9.37
CA TYR A 294 -13.74 -3.48 -9.32
C TYR A 294 -14.01 -4.22 -8.01
N TYR A 295 -13.95 -3.50 -6.88
CA TYR A 295 -14.22 -4.05 -5.56
C TYR A 295 -15.63 -4.64 -5.42
N SER A 296 -16.68 -3.92 -5.83
CA SER A 296 -18.06 -4.41 -5.73
C SER A 296 -18.27 -5.66 -6.60
N ILE A 297 -17.72 -5.69 -7.81
CA ILE A 297 -17.81 -6.84 -8.70
C ILE A 297 -17.08 -8.06 -8.09
N GLN A 298 -15.85 -7.88 -7.62
CA GLN A 298 -15.08 -8.95 -6.99
C GLN A 298 -15.78 -9.47 -5.72
N LYS A 299 -16.29 -8.58 -4.87
CA LYS A 299 -17.03 -8.92 -3.65
C LYS A 299 -18.28 -9.75 -3.96
N THR A 300 -19.09 -9.33 -4.92
CA THR A 300 -20.30 -10.08 -5.31
C THR A 300 -19.95 -11.44 -5.91
N LEU A 301 -18.89 -11.53 -6.72
CA LEU A 301 -18.43 -12.80 -7.31
C LEU A 301 -17.92 -13.76 -6.23
N ILE A 302 -17.05 -13.31 -5.33
CA ILE A 302 -16.56 -14.13 -4.21
C ILE A 302 -17.72 -14.57 -3.31
N THR A 303 -18.69 -13.69 -3.07
CA THR A 303 -19.89 -14.04 -2.29
C THR A 303 -20.73 -15.09 -2.99
N ALA A 304 -20.90 -15.00 -4.31
CA ALA A 304 -21.59 -16.01 -5.11
C ALA A 304 -20.87 -17.36 -5.06
N ILE A 305 -19.53 -17.36 -5.16
CA ILE A 305 -18.70 -18.57 -5.01
C ILE A 305 -18.92 -19.18 -3.63
N LYS A 306 -18.80 -18.40 -2.54
CA LYS A 306 -19.02 -18.86 -1.16
C LYS A 306 -20.41 -19.47 -0.97
N ARG A 307 -21.46 -18.78 -1.42
CA ARG A 307 -22.85 -19.26 -1.33
C ARG A 307 -23.07 -20.55 -2.11
N THR A 308 -22.46 -20.66 -3.29
CA THR A 308 -22.52 -21.88 -4.10
C THR A 308 -21.81 -23.04 -3.40
N LEU A 309 -20.64 -22.79 -2.82
CA LEU A 309 -19.89 -23.81 -2.07
C LEU A 309 -20.63 -24.30 -0.83
N PHE A 310 -21.25 -23.40 -0.06
CA PHE A 310 -22.01 -23.76 1.15
C PHE A 310 -23.29 -24.55 0.86
N ALA A 311 -23.82 -24.49 -0.36
CA ALA A 311 -24.95 -25.32 -0.77
C ALA A 311 -24.57 -26.80 -0.97
N PHE A 312 -23.27 -27.13 -1.11
CA PHE A 312 -22.82 -28.51 -1.22
C PHE A 312 -22.67 -29.15 0.16
N THR A 313 -23.32 -30.30 0.35
CA THR A 313 -23.39 -31.03 1.62
C THR A 313 -22.16 -31.93 1.87
N GLU A 314 -21.34 -32.21 0.85
CA GLU A 314 -20.12 -33.05 0.99
C GLU A 314 -18.86 -32.37 0.42
N PRO A 315 -17.81 -32.13 1.23
CA PRO A 315 -16.62 -31.38 0.83
C PRO A 315 -15.62 -32.14 -0.06
N LYS A 316 -15.77 -33.47 -0.25
CA LYS A 316 -14.71 -34.33 -0.84
C LYS A 316 -14.74 -34.49 -2.37
N LYS A 317 -15.68 -33.88 -3.10
CA LYS A 317 -15.85 -34.04 -4.57
C LYS A 317 -15.70 -32.77 -5.40
N ILE A 318 -14.97 -31.76 -4.91
CA ILE A 318 -14.91 -30.45 -5.58
C ILE A 318 -13.60 -30.32 -6.35
N LEU A 319 -13.50 -30.98 -7.51
CA LEU A 319 -12.40 -30.77 -8.47
C LEU A 319 -12.68 -29.64 -9.48
N SER A 320 -13.95 -29.21 -9.60
CA SER A 320 -14.34 -27.99 -10.32
C SER A 320 -15.72 -27.52 -9.84
N ALA A 321 -15.78 -26.56 -8.91
CA ALA A 321 -17.07 -26.04 -8.46
C ALA A 321 -17.68 -25.18 -9.57
N GLN A 322 -18.90 -25.54 -10.00
CA GLN A 322 -19.67 -24.73 -10.92
C GLN A 322 -20.36 -23.62 -10.14
N ILE A 323 -20.04 -22.36 -10.46
CA ILE A 323 -20.65 -21.19 -9.82
C ILE A 323 -22.06 -21.02 -10.37
N ASN A 324 -23.04 -20.88 -9.47
CA ASN A 324 -24.43 -20.61 -9.84
C ASN A 324 -24.56 -19.17 -10.33
N THR A 325 -24.81 -18.98 -11.63
CA THR A 325 -24.92 -17.64 -12.23
C THR A 325 -26.16 -16.87 -11.78
N SER A 326 -27.24 -17.54 -11.37
CA SER A 326 -28.44 -16.88 -10.86
C SER A 326 -28.18 -16.17 -9.53
N ILE A 327 -27.45 -16.82 -8.62
CA ILE A 327 -27.07 -16.20 -7.33
C ILE A 327 -26.22 -14.95 -7.55
N TRP A 328 -25.29 -15.01 -8.51
CA TRP A 328 -24.43 -13.87 -8.80
C TRP A 328 -25.21 -12.71 -9.45
N LYS A 329 -26.16 -13.02 -10.34
CA LYS A 329 -27.06 -12.03 -10.93
C LYS A 329 -27.83 -11.24 -9.86
N ASP A 330 -28.45 -11.95 -8.91
CA ASP A 330 -29.24 -11.33 -7.84
C ASP A 330 -28.37 -10.43 -6.94
N LEU A 331 -27.14 -10.83 -6.68
CA LEU A 331 -26.17 -10.03 -5.91
C LEU A 331 -25.78 -8.75 -6.64
N ILE A 332 -25.52 -8.82 -7.96
CA ILE A 332 -25.19 -7.63 -8.77
C ILE A 332 -26.38 -6.65 -8.81
N GLU A 333 -27.60 -7.15 -8.99
CA GLU A 333 -28.80 -6.30 -8.98
C GLU A 333 -29.04 -5.65 -7.61
N THR A 334 -28.77 -6.37 -6.52
CA THR A 334 -28.88 -5.84 -5.16
C THR A 334 -27.84 -4.77 -4.89
N GLU A 335 -26.58 -5.00 -5.30
CA GLU A 335 -25.50 -4.03 -5.13
C GLU A 335 -25.79 -2.75 -5.93
N LYS A 336 -26.25 -2.88 -7.18
CA LYS A 336 -26.69 -1.74 -8.01
C LYS A 336 -27.79 -0.92 -7.35
N LYS A 337 -28.85 -1.58 -6.84
CA LYS A 337 -29.92 -0.92 -6.08
C LYS A 337 -29.38 -0.18 -4.86
N SER A 338 -28.41 -0.75 -4.15
CA SER A 338 -27.83 -0.10 -2.96
C SER A 338 -26.99 1.13 -3.28
N LEU A 339 -26.36 1.15 -4.46
CA LEU A 339 -25.52 2.24 -4.93
C LEU A 339 -26.26 3.28 -5.76
N ASN A 340 -27.56 3.10 -6.01
CA ASN A 340 -28.38 3.93 -6.90
C ASN A 340 -27.82 4.02 -8.34
N VAL A 341 -27.22 2.94 -8.85
CA VAL A 341 -26.61 2.84 -10.19
C VAL A 341 -27.35 1.86 -11.09
#